data_AF-A0A350QSY0-F1
#
_entry.id   AF-A0A350QSY0-F1
#
_cell.length_a   1.000
_cell.length_b   1.000
_cell.length_c   1.000
_cell.angle_alpha   90.00
_cell.angle_beta   90.00
_cell.angle_gamma   90.00
#
_symmetry.space_group_name_H-M   'P 1'
#
loop_
_entity.id
_entity.type
_entity.pdbx_description
1 polymer ?
#
loop_
_entity_poly.entity_id
_entity_poly.type
_entity_poly.pdbx_seq_one_letter_code
_entity_poly.pdbx_strand_id
1 'polypeptide(L)'
;MCYSCRSDRRAIESNRKRIKSISNDQKRIRERKRREADSWRRRIASCGTVDGRKRLRESRKRKNESIARNLKYKARQASSLRDQTRRLRERIRRRH
;
A
#
# COMPACT_ATOMS: atom_id res chain seq x y z
N MET A 1 24.26 -13.64 25.47
CA MET A 1 23.35 -12.96 24.52
C MET A 1 22.33 -12.15 25.31
N CYS A 2 22.24 -10.82 25.15
CA CYS A 2 21.40 -9.97 26.01
C CYS A 2 19.89 -10.14 25.73
N TYR A 3 19.02 -10.17 26.75
CA TYR A 3 17.56 -10.32 26.58
C TYR A 3 16.97 -9.24 25.65
N SER A 4 17.45 -8.01 25.78
CA SER A 4 17.07 -6.86 24.94
C SER A 4 17.45 -7.07 23.47
N CYS A 5 18.56 -7.75 23.18
CA CYS A 5 19.03 -8.08 21.84
C CYS A 5 18.09 -9.08 21.15
N ARG A 6 17.51 -10.03 21.93
CA ARG A 6 16.55 -11.03 21.42
C ARG A 6 15.20 -10.39 21.09
N SER A 7 14.72 -9.48 21.94
CA SER A 7 13.49 -8.72 21.70
C SER A 7 13.60 -7.80 20.47
N ASP A 8 14.72 -7.07 20.34
CA ASP A 8 14.97 -6.18 19.19
C ASP A 8 15.01 -7.00 17.87
N ARG A 9 15.59 -8.22 17.88
CA ARG A 9 15.58 -9.14 16.71
C ARG A 9 14.18 -9.63 16.34
N ARG A 10 13.34 -9.99 17.32
CA ARG A 10 11.94 -10.38 17.09
C ARG A 10 11.13 -9.23 16.48
N ALA A 11 11.32 -8.01 16.97
CA ALA A 11 10.68 -6.82 16.42
C ALA A 11 11.11 -6.54 14.96
N ILE A 12 12.41 -6.72 14.64
CA ILE A 12 12.91 -6.63 13.26
C ILE A 12 12.22 -7.65 12.35
N GLU A 13 12.08 -8.90 12.79
CA GLU A 13 11.42 -9.95 12.00
C GLU A 13 9.94 -9.63 11.77
N SER A 14 9.23 -9.18 12.81
CA SER A 14 7.84 -8.75 12.72
C SER A 14 7.66 -7.61 11.71
N ASN A 15 8.52 -6.59 11.76
CA ASN A 15 8.51 -5.47 10.80
C ASN A 15 8.74 -5.95 9.37
N ARG A 16 9.66 -6.91 9.13
CA ARG A 16 9.88 -7.50 7.79
C ARG A 16 8.62 -8.18 7.26
N LYS A 17 7.92 -8.97 8.08
CA LYS A 17 6.65 -9.63 7.69
C LYS A 17 5.58 -8.60 7.32
N ARG A 18 5.45 -7.53 8.12
CA ARG A 18 4.50 -6.43 7.87
C ARG A 18 4.82 -5.67 6.57
N ILE A 19 6.09 -5.33 6.33
CA ILE A 19 6.52 -4.66 5.08
C ILE A 19 6.19 -5.53 3.87
N LYS A 20 6.45 -6.84 3.94
CA LYS A 20 6.11 -7.80 2.87
C LYS A 20 4.60 -7.83 2.61
N SER A 21 3.79 -7.87 3.67
CA SER A 21 2.33 -7.82 3.57
C SER A 21 1.84 -6.52 2.88
N ILE A 22 2.36 -5.36 3.30
CA ILE A 22 2.04 -4.07 2.67
C ILE A 22 2.38 -4.07 1.19
N SER A 23 3.54 -4.60 0.81
CA SER A 23 3.96 -4.71 -0.59
C SER A 23 2.99 -5.58 -1.41
N ASN A 24 2.56 -6.71 -0.86
CA ASN A 24 1.57 -7.58 -1.50
C ASN A 24 0.22 -6.89 -1.68
N ASP A 25 -0.25 -6.16 -0.68
CA ASP A 25 -1.49 -5.38 -0.77
C ASP A 25 -1.40 -4.31 -1.86
N GLN A 26 -0.27 -3.59 -1.94
CA GLN A 26 -0.05 -2.60 -2.99
C GLN A 26 -0.10 -3.25 -4.38
N LYS A 27 0.48 -4.45 -4.54
CA LYS A 27 0.41 -5.23 -5.79
C LYS A 27 -1.05 -5.57 -6.14
N ARG A 28 -1.82 -6.12 -5.18
CA ARG A 28 -3.23 -6.47 -5.38
C ARG A 28 -4.08 -5.25 -5.75
N ILE A 29 -3.87 -4.11 -5.08
CA ILE A 29 -4.60 -2.87 -5.38
C ILE A 29 -4.32 -2.40 -6.82
N ARG A 30 -3.05 -2.42 -7.25
CA ARG A 30 -2.66 -2.03 -8.62
C ARG A 30 -3.28 -2.97 -9.65
N GLU A 31 -3.29 -4.27 -9.39
CA GLU A 31 -3.89 -5.27 -10.28
C GLU A 31 -5.40 -5.11 -10.38
N ARG A 32 -6.09 -4.93 -9.25
CA ARG A 32 -7.52 -4.63 -9.22
C ARG A 32 -7.85 -3.36 -10.01
N LYS A 33 -7.05 -2.29 -9.84
CA LYS A 33 -7.23 -1.05 -10.61
C LYS A 33 -7.10 -1.28 -12.12
N ARG A 34 -6.19 -2.15 -12.56
CA ARG A 34 -6.07 -2.52 -13.98
C ARG A 34 -7.33 -3.22 -14.48
N ARG A 35 -7.80 -4.27 -13.80
CA ARG A 35 -9.01 -5.01 -14.19
C ARG A 35 -10.26 -4.11 -14.22
N GLU A 36 -10.38 -3.21 -13.24
CA GLU A 36 -11.48 -2.26 -13.19
C GLU A 36 -11.42 -1.22 -14.32
N ALA A 37 -10.24 -0.89 -14.85
CA ALA A 37 -10.10 0.09 -15.93
C ALA A 37 -10.86 -0.34 -17.18
N ASP A 38 -10.81 -1.62 -17.55
CA ASP A 38 -11.50 -2.15 -18.72
C ASP A 38 -13.02 -2.20 -18.50
N SER A 39 -13.46 -2.55 -17.29
CA SER A 39 -14.87 -2.48 -16.91
C SER A 39 -15.42 -1.05 -17.04
N TRP A 40 -14.69 -0.05 -16.56
CA TRP A 40 -15.09 1.36 -16.71
C TRP A 40 -15.13 1.81 -18.16
N ARG A 41 -14.19 1.35 -19.00
CA ARG A 41 -14.20 1.65 -20.44
C ARG A 41 -15.48 1.14 -21.10
N ARG A 42 -15.85 -0.13 -20.87
CA ARG A 42 -17.09 -0.72 -21.41
C ARG A 42 -18.34 0.04 -20.94
N ARG A 43 -18.44 0.32 -19.64
CA ARG A 43 -19.58 1.05 -19.06
C ARG A 43 -19.76 2.47 -19.60
N ILE A 44 -18.66 3.18 -19.84
CA ILE A 44 -18.70 4.53 -20.42
C ILE A 44 -19.10 4.46 -21.90
N ALA A 45 -18.56 3.48 -22.64
CA ALA A 45 -18.89 3.30 -24.06
C ALA A 45 -20.36 2.89 -24.28
N SER A 46 -20.91 2.05 -23.40
CA SER A 46 -22.31 1.60 -23.47
C SER A 46 -23.32 2.61 -22.92
N CYS A 47 -22.88 3.75 -22.41
CA CYS A 47 -23.78 4.75 -21.85
C CYS A 47 -24.39 5.60 -22.98
N GLY A 48 -25.71 5.51 -23.14
CA GLY A 48 -26.45 6.19 -24.22
C GLY A 48 -26.56 7.70 -24.08
N THR A 49 -26.27 8.27 -22.91
CA THR A 49 -26.42 9.72 -22.66
C THR A 49 -25.09 10.39 -22.35
N VAL A 50 -24.92 11.62 -22.82
CA VAL A 50 -23.71 12.43 -22.58
C VAL A 50 -23.53 12.70 -21.09
N ASP A 51 -24.60 13.04 -20.38
CA ASP A 51 -24.54 13.31 -18.94
C ASP A 51 -24.26 12.05 -18.12
N GLY A 52 -24.79 10.90 -18.53
CA GLY A 52 -24.43 9.61 -17.93
C GLY A 52 -22.93 9.31 -18.08
N ARG A 53 -22.36 9.56 -19.26
CA ARG A 53 -20.91 9.42 -19.50
C ARG A 53 -20.09 10.35 -18.61
N LYS A 54 -20.51 11.62 -18.43
CA LYS A 54 -19.85 12.59 -17.54
C LYS A 54 -19.84 12.08 -16.09
N ARG A 55 -21.00 11.67 -15.56
CA ARG A 55 -21.13 11.13 -14.19
C ARG A 55 -20.26 9.88 -13.99
N LEU A 56 -20.19 8.97 -14.97
CA LEU A 56 -19.33 7.78 -14.90
C LEU A 56 -17.84 8.14 -14.88
N ARG A 57 -17.40 9.13 -15.66
CA ARG A 57 -16.02 9.61 -15.65
C ARG A 57 -15.65 10.22 -14.30
N GLU A 58 -16.53 11.03 -13.72
CA GLU A 58 -16.34 11.61 -12.40
C GLU A 58 -16.29 10.55 -11.29
N SER A 59 -17.20 9.57 -11.33
CA SER A 59 -17.21 8.45 -10.39
C SER A 59 -15.89 7.66 -10.46
N ARG A 60 -15.41 7.36 -11.68
CA ARG A 60 -14.11 6.74 -11.90
C ARG A 60 -12.96 7.59 -11.34
N LYS A 61 -13.00 8.91 -11.52
CA LYS A 61 -12.00 9.84 -10.99
C LYS A 61 -11.94 9.78 -9.46
N ARG A 62 -13.08 9.92 -8.77
CA ARG A 62 -13.17 9.84 -7.30
C ARG A 62 -12.66 8.49 -6.76
N LYS A 63 -13.00 7.38 -7.44
CA LYS A 63 -12.50 6.05 -7.08
C LYS A 63 -10.97 5.95 -7.22
N ASN A 64 -10.41 6.48 -8.31
CA ASN A 64 -8.96 6.50 -8.53
C ASN A 64 -8.21 7.33 -7.48
N GLU A 65 -8.77 8.47 -7.08
CA GLU A 65 -8.21 9.33 -6.03
C GLU A 65 -8.19 8.62 -4.67
N SER A 66 -9.26 7.90 -4.32
CA SER A 66 -9.31 7.07 -3.11
C SER A 66 -8.23 5.98 -3.13
N ILE A 67 -8.09 5.27 -4.24
CA ILE A 67 -7.03 4.25 -4.42
C ILE A 67 -5.64 4.86 -4.27
N ALA A 68 -5.40 6.04 -4.85
CA ALA A 68 -4.11 6.74 -4.76
C ALA A 68 -3.79 7.11 -3.30
N ARG A 69 -4.77 7.62 -2.55
CA ARG A 69 -4.62 7.92 -1.10
C ARG A 69 -4.27 6.67 -0.31
N ASN A 70 -4.95 5.55 -0.55
CA ASN A 70 -4.66 4.28 0.11
C ASN A 70 -3.23 3.80 -0.17
N LEU A 71 -2.81 3.81 -1.44
CA LEU A 71 -1.44 3.43 -1.83
C LEU A 71 -0.38 4.31 -1.16
N LYS A 72 -0.62 5.64 -1.09
CA LYS A 72 0.24 6.60 -0.41
C LYS A 72 0.34 6.31 1.10
N TYR A 73 -0.79 6.02 1.74
CA TYR A 73 -0.82 5.66 3.16
C TYR A 73 -0.04 4.37 3.44
N LYS A 74 -0.26 3.32 2.64
CA LYS A 74 0.49 2.06 2.72
C LYS A 74 2.00 2.26 2.51
N ALA A 75 2.39 3.11 1.56
CA ALA A 75 3.80 3.44 1.34
C ALA A 75 4.43 4.10 2.56
N ARG A 76 3.74 5.08 3.19
CA ARG A 76 4.19 5.74 4.42
C ARG A 76 4.36 4.75 5.58
N GLN A 77 3.42 3.82 5.76
CA GLN A 77 3.55 2.77 6.76
C GLN A 77 4.80 1.90 6.54
N ALA A 78 5.05 1.48 5.29
CA ALA A 78 6.22 0.68 4.97
C ALA A 78 7.53 1.46 5.27
N SER A 79 7.59 2.75 4.95
CA SER A 79 8.75 3.59 5.27
C SER A 79 8.98 3.70 6.78
N SER A 80 7.93 3.97 7.57
CA SER A 80 8.02 4.03 9.03
C SER A 80 8.54 2.73 9.63
N LEU A 81 8.05 1.58 9.15
CA LEU A 81 8.53 0.27 9.60
C LEU A 81 10.01 0.03 9.24
N ARG A 82 10.46 0.49 8.07
CA ARG A 82 11.87 0.41 7.66
C ARG A 82 12.76 1.25 8.56
N ASP A 83 12.33 2.47 8.91
CA ASP A 83 13.07 3.35 9.81
C ASP A 83 13.16 2.76 11.23
N GLN A 84 12.06 2.20 11.74
CA GLN A 84 12.07 1.47 13.00
C GLN A 84 13.04 0.28 12.96
N THR A 85 13.01 -0.51 11.89
CA THR A 85 13.94 -1.63 11.70
C THR A 85 15.40 -1.17 11.65
N ARG A 86 15.70 -0.04 11.02
CA ARG A 86 17.04 0.56 11.00
C ARG A 86 17.50 0.91 12.42
N ARG A 87 16.69 1.64 13.19
CA ARG A 87 16.99 2.03 14.58
C ARG A 87 17.23 0.82 15.50
N LEU A 88 16.44 -0.24 15.34
CA LEU A 88 16.62 -1.48 16.11
C LEU A 88 17.94 -2.17 15.76
N ARG A 89 18.33 -2.21 14.48
CA ARG A 89 19.62 -2.77 14.05
C ARG A 89 20.80 -1.97 14.61
N GLU A 90 20.72 -0.64 14.57
CA GLU A 90 21.74 0.24 15.15
C GLU A 90 21.87 0.03 16.66
N ARG A 91 20.75 -0.10 17.40
CA ARG A 91 20.76 -0.44 18.83
C ARG A 91 21.45 -1.77 19.13
N ILE A 92 21.18 -2.81 18.33
CA ILE A 92 21.86 -4.10 18.48
C ILE A 92 23.36 -3.93 18.23
N ARG A 93 23.74 -3.21 17.15
CA ARG A 93 25.15 -2.99 16.79
C ARG A 93 25.92 -2.22 17.86
N ARG A 94 25.31 -1.26 18.57
CA ARG A 94 25.98 -0.50 19.64
C ARG A 94 26.17 -1.29 20.94
N ARG A 95 25.55 -2.47 21.07
CA ARG A 95 25.63 -3.32 22.28
C ARG A 95 26.61 -4.50 22.13
N HIS A 96 27.25 -4.63 20.97
CA HIS A 96 28.20 -5.66 20.60
C HIS A 96 29.46 -4.98 20.07
#